data_AF-S9PVF3-F1
#
_entry.id   AF-S9PVF3-F1
#
_cell.length_a   1.000
_cell.length_b   1.000
_cell.length_c   1.000
_cell.angle_alpha   90.00
_cell.angle_beta   90.00
_cell.angle_gamma   90.00
#
_symmetry.space_group_name_H-M   'P 1'
#
loop_
_entity.id
_entity.type
_entity.pdbx_description
1 polymer ?
#
loop_
_entity_poly.entity_id
_entity_poly.type
_entity_poly.pdbx_seq_one_letter_code
_entity_poly.pdbx_strand_id
1 'polypeptide(L)'
;MSIEEHNAPLHEDRIPTENLAIVNETPAENPDVLALRRTALHVSGVDFMSEAQIKEFISTYVLEHECVIEWINDNECNLVFPDEDVARRALFLLVAEPVSEFDDYAEYPMKSNPNIPSSTYHIRYARYQDKKVKSAHLYSRYYLFHGDPHEKDRSSHLQRKSPDSEDTKGKPNPLRSRIGPKASQLSLLERISASPASQRKRRRNRRLKKKSET
;
A
#
# COMPACT_ATOMS: atom_id res chain seq x y z
N MET A 1 8.94 -13.31 -71.24
CA MET A 1 9.24 -14.06 -70.00
C MET A 1 8.18 -13.64 -69.00
N SER A 2 7.12 -14.43 -68.89
CA SER A 2 5.93 -14.10 -68.13
C SER A 2 5.73 -15.17 -67.06
N ILE A 3 5.58 -14.70 -65.84
CA ILE A 3 5.33 -15.43 -64.61
C ILE A 3 3.83 -15.68 -64.55
N GLU A 4 3.40 -16.88 -64.15
CA GLU A 4 2.18 -17.06 -63.33
C GLU A 4 2.09 -18.51 -62.83
N GLU A 5 2.49 -18.68 -61.58
CA GLU A 5 2.26 -19.88 -60.78
C GLU A 5 0.81 -19.92 -60.28
N HIS A 6 0.31 -21.14 -60.17
CA HIS A 6 -1.03 -21.48 -59.72
C HIS A 6 -1.21 -21.20 -58.23
N ASN A 7 -2.37 -20.67 -57.83
CA ASN A 7 -2.93 -21.04 -56.52
C ASN A 7 -4.46 -20.96 -56.48
N ALA A 8 -5.04 -21.92 -55.75
CA ALA A 8 -6.41 -22.42 -55.80
C ALA A 8 -7.51 -21.51 -55.21
N PRO A 9 -8.80 -21.88 -55.40
CA PRO A 9 -9.82 -21.63 -54.38
C PRO A 9 -10.62 -22.91 -54.06
N LEU A 10 -10.72 -23.26 -52.78
CA LEU A 10 -11.76 -24.20 -52.31
C LEU A 10 -12.47 -23.67 -51.06
N HIS A 11 -13.76 -23.94 -51.11
CA HIS A 11 -14.86 -23.40 -50.34
C HIS A 11 -14.88 -23.88 -48.89
N GLU A 12 -15.52 -23.05 -48.07
CA GLU A 12 -15.95 -23.20 -46.68
C GLU A 12 -16.35 -24.61 -46.22
N ASP A 13 -16.01 -24.93 -44.97
CA ASP A 13 -16.96 -25.59 -44.07
C ASP A 13 -16.87 -24.96 -42.66
N ARG A 14 -18.01 -24.42 -42.22
CA ARG A 14 -18.26 -23.83 -40.91
C ARG A 14 -18.43 -24.93 -39.86
N ILE A 15 -17.71 -24.81 -38.74
CA ILE A 15 -18.18 -25.33 -37.44
C ILE A 15 -18.03 -24.18 -36.43
N PRO A 16 -19.11 -23.68 -35.81
CA PRO A 16 -19.03 -22.64 -34.81
C PRO A 16 -18.64 -23.26 -33.47
N THR A 17 -17.41 -23.00 -33.03
CA THR A 17 -16.98 -23.33 -31.68
C THR A 17 -17.66 -22.36 -30.71
N GLU A 18 -18.62 -22.87 -29.94
CA GLU A 18 -19.25 -22.19 -28.82
C GLU A 18 -18.18 -21.71 -27.83
N ASN A 19 -17.90 -20.42 -27.85
CA ASN A 19 -17.17 -19.74 -26.79
C ASN A 19 -18.08 -19.67 -25.57
N LEU A 20 -17.86 -20.57 -24.61
CA LEU A 20 -18.36 -20.43 -23.24
C LEU A 20 -17.69 -19.18 -22.61
N ALA A 21 -18.32 -18.03 -22.82
CA ALA A 21 -18.05 -16.83 -22.07
C ALA A 21 -18.36 -17.10 -20.59
N ILE A 22 -17.32 -17.37 -19.80
CA ILE A 22 -17.38 -17.18 -18.36
C ILE A 22 -17.51 -15.68 -18.16
N VAL A 23 -18.74 -15.21 -18.03
CA VAL A 23 -19.07 -13.88 -17.55
C VAL A 23 -18.65 -13.83 -16.09
N ASN A 24 -17.38 -13.54 -15.84
CA ASN A 24 -16.99 -13.00 -14.55
C ASN A 24 -17.62 -11.60 -14.51
N GLU A 25 -18.77 -11.50 -13.86
CA GLU A 25 -19.36 -10.22 -13.46
C GLU A 25 -18.31 -9.46 -12.66
N THR A 26 -17.62 -8.53 -13.32
CA THR A 26 -16.79 -7.53 -12.67
C THR A 26 -17.72 -6.71 -11.77
N PRO A 27 -17.45 -6.62 -10.46
CA PRO A 27 -18.21 -5.71 -9.60
C PRO A 27 -18.05 -4.32 -10.20
N ALA A 28 -19.17 -3.66 -10.51
CA ALA A 28 -19.21 -2.34 -11.13
C ALA A 28 -18.08 -1.46 -10.58
N GLU A 29 -17.10 -1.15 -11.43
CA GLU A 29 -16.02 -0.25 -11.08
C GLU A 29 -16.67 1.08 -10.68
N ASN A 30 -16.56 1.43 -9.40
CA ASN A 30 -16.94 2.76 -8.95
C ASN A 30 -16.16 3.75 -9.83
N PRO A 31 -16.82 4.65 -10.59
CA PRO A 31 -16.13 5.58 -11.50
C PRO A 31 -15.13 6.49 -10.76
N ASP A 32 -15.27 6.57 -9.43
CA ASP A 32 -14.38 7.28 -8.50
C ASP A 32 -13.00 6.61 -8.33
N VAL A 33 -12.81 5.37 -8.77
CA VAL A 33 -11.54 4.62 -8.62
C VAL A 33 -10.43 5.19 -9.49
N LEU A 34 -10.80 5.66 -10.68
CA LEU A 34 -9.88 6.21 -11.67
C LEU A 34 -9.90 7.74 -11.69
N ALA A 35 -10.72 8.38 -10.87
CA ALA A 35 -10.79 9.83 -10.80
C ALA A 35 -9.42 10.41 -10.42
N LEU A 36 -8.91 11.29 -11.28
CA LEU A 36 -7.60 11.92 -11.13
C LEU A 36 -7.70 13.18 -10.27
N ARG A 37 -6.74 13.36 -9.37
CA ARG A 37 -6.50 14.58 -8.61
C ARG A 37 -5.48 15.40 -9.39
N ARG A 38 -5.96 16.24 -10.31
CA ARG A 38 -5.14 17.03 -11.26
C ARG A 38 -4.13 17.98 -10.61
N THR A 39 -4.29 18.31 -9.33
CA THR A 39 -3.34 19.12 -8.55
C THR A 39 -2.25 18.30 -7.86
N ALA A 40 -2.23 16.97 -8.03
CA ALA A 40 -1.30 16.09 -7.33
C ALA A 40 -0.70 15.04 -8.26
N LEU A 41 0.57 14.72 -8.03
CA LEU A 41 1.32 13.68 -8.73
C LEU A 41 1.65 12.56 -7.75
N HIS A 42 1.40 11.31 -8.15
CA HIS A 42 1.84 10.13 -7.40
C HIS A 42 3.26 9.78 -7.82
N VAL A 43 4.11 9.47 -6.84
CA VAL A 43 5.49 9.04 -7.03
C VAL A 43 5.71 7.71 -6.32
N SER A 44 6.31 6.76 -7.01
CA SER A 44 6.73 5.47 -6.49
C SER A 44 8.26 5.31 -6.56
N GLY A 45 8.82 4.45 -5.70
CA GLY A 45 10.27 4.19 -5.65
C GLY A 45 11.02 5.04 -4.61
N VAL A 46 10.31 5.65 -3.65
CA VAL A 46 10.91 6.59 -2.66
C VAL A 46 11.39 5.92 -1.36
N ASP A 47 11.57 4.59 -1.36
CA ASP A 47 11.98 3.74 -0.21
C ASP A 47 13.16 4.26 0.63
N PHE A 48 14.10 4.91 -0.05
CA PHE A 48 15.39 5.34 0.49
C PHE A 48 15.51 6.87 0.59
N MET A 49 14.41 7.60 0.38
CA MET A 49 14.37 9.05 0.43
C MET A 49 13.63 9.54 1.68
N SER A 50 14.24 10.51 2.37
CA SER A 50 13.53 11.30 3.37
C SER A 50 12.69 12.41 2.73
N GLU A 51 11.73 12.96 3.48
CA GLU A 51 10.92 14.11 3.03
C GLU A 51 11.79 15.28 2.56
N ALA A 52 12.87 15.58 3.29
CA ALA A 52 13.81 16.64 2.93
C ALA A 52 14.52 16.37 1.60
N GLN A 53 14.96 15.14 1.36
CA GLN A 53 15.61 14.75 0.10
C GLN A 53 14.65 14.77 -1.09
N ILE A 54 13.37 14.39 -0.88
CA ILE A 54 12.34 14.52 -1.91
C ILE A 54 12.17 16.00 -2.25
N LYS A 55 11.96 16.86 -1.25
CA LYS A 55 11.79 18.32 -1.48
C LYS A 55 12.99 18.94 -2.20
N GLU A 56 14.21 18.62 -1.77
CA GLU A 56 15.44 19.08 -2.42
C GLU A 56 15.49 18.64 -3.90
N PHE A 57 15.20 17.36 -4.17
CA PHE A 57 15.19 16.83 -5.53
C PHE A 57 14.16 17.53 -6.41
N ILE A 58 12.92 17.67 -5.93
CA ILE A 58 11.85 18.36 -6.67
C ILE A 58 12.21 19.83 -6.91
N SER A 59 12.78 20.51 -5.91
CA SER A 59 13.18 21.92 -6.03
C SER A 59 14.26 22.16 -7.07
N THR A 60 15.04 21.14 -7.44
CA THR A 60 16.06 21.23 -8.50
C THR A 60 15.42 21.44 -9.88
N TYR A 61 14.18 20.98 -10.08
CA TYR A 61 13.47 21.07 -11.36
C TYR A 61 12.28 22.04 -11.30
N VAL A 62 11.54 22.04 -10.20
CA VAL A 62 10.32 22.83 -10.00
C VAL A 62 10.65 23.95 -9.01
N LEU A 63 11.16 25.07 -9.54
CA LEU A 63 11.64 26.20 -8.74
C LEU A 63 10.52 27.13 -8.25
N GLU A 64 9.39 27.15 -8.97
CA GLU A 64 8.36 28.18 -8.79
C GLU A 64 7.48 27.92 -7.56
N HIS A 65 7.35 26.66 -7.13
CA HIS A 65 6.40 26.27 -6.07
C HIS A 65 6.95 25.15 -5.18
N GLU A 66 6.74 25.27 -3.88
CA GLU A 66 6.91 24.15 -2.94
C GLU A 66 5.70 23.22 -3.05
N CYS A 67 5.95 21.91 -3.01
CA CYS A 67 4.91 20.90 -2.96
C CYS A 67 4.73 20.37 -1.52
N VAL A 68 3.50 19.99 -1.18
CA VAL A 68 3.20 19.27 0.05
C VAL A 68 3.30 17.77 -0.21
N ILE A 69 4.00 17.05 0.64
CA ILE A 69 4.17 15.60 0.52
C ILE A 69 3.11 14.88 1.35
N GLU A 70 2.27 14.08 0.71
CA GLU A 70 1.29 13.21 1.36
C GLU A 70 1.75 11.75 1.25
N TRP A 71 2.28 11.17 2.33
CA TRP A 71 2.73 9.78 2.34
C TRP A 71 1.57 8.77 2.26
N ILE A 72 1.66 7.82 1.32
CA ILE A 72 0.72 6.72 1.17
C ILE A 72 1.21 5.51 1.97
N ASN A 73 2.47 5.14 1.72
CA ASN A 73 3.20 4.06 2.38
C ASN A 73 4.71 4.42 2.41
N ASP A 74 5.60 3.47 2.71
CA ASP A 74 7.03 3.75 2.81
C ASP A 74 7.74 3.93 1.44
N ASN A 75 7.12 3.49 0.35
CA ASN A 75 7.66 3.53 -1.02
C ASN A 75 6.94 4.54 -1.93
N GLU A 76 5.81 5.08 -1.47
CA GLU A 76 4.92 5.89 -2.30
C GLU A 76 4.41 7.11 -1.55
N CYS A 77 4.38 8.24 -2.26
CA CYS A 77 3.81 9.48 -1.79
C CYS A 77 3.15 10.25 -2.93
N ASN A 78 2.27 11.19 -2.57
CA ASN A 78 1.81 12.20 -3.50
C ASN A 78 2.57 13.51 -3.27
N LEU A 79 2.90 14.18 -4.37
CA LEU A 79 3.33 15.56 -4.43
C LEU A 79 2.12 16.43 -4.76
N VAL A 80 1.71 17.27 -3.82
CA VAL A 80 0.53 18.14 -3.98
C VAL A 80 0.98 19.55 -4.28
N PHE A 81 0.47 20.09 -5.39
CA PHE A 81 0.76 21.43 -5.88
C PHE A 81 -0.43 22.37 -5.66
N PRO A 82 -0.22 23.70 -5.71
CA PRO A 82 -1.27 24.69 -5.50
C PRO A 82 -2.41 24.61 -6.53
N ASP A 83 -2.08 24.30 -7.78
CA ASP A 83 -3.02 24.24 -8.90
C ASP A 83 -2.61 23.18 -9.94
N GLU A 84 -3.51 22.93 -10.88
CA GLU A 84 -3.34 21.93 -11.94
C GLU A 84 -2.23 22.30 -12.93
N ASP A 85 -2.10 23.58 -13.28
CA ASP A 85 -1.09 24.01 -14.23
C ASP A 85 0.33 23.82 -13.68
N VAL A 86 0.53 24.08 -12.39
CA VAL A 86 1.79 23.80 -11.69
C VAL A 86 2.05 22.30 -11.65
N ALA A 87 1.06 21.47 -11.29
CA ALA A 87 1.22 20.02 -11.26
C ALA A 87 1.58 19.46 -12.65
N ARG A 88 0.90 19.93 -13.70
CA ARG A 88 1.19 19.54 -15.08
C ARG A 88 2.60 19.95 -15.49
N ARG A 89 3.02 21.19 -15.21
CA ARG A 89 4.41 21.64 -15.49
C ARG A 89 5.43 20.80 -14.72
N ALA A 90 5.17 20.50 -13.46
CA ALA A 90 6.02 19.65 -12.64
C ALA A 90 6.17 18.25 -13.25
N LEU A 91 5.08 17.64 -13.74
CA LEU A 91 5.13 16.35 -14.42
C LEU A 91 6.10 16.40 -15.63
N PHE A 92 5.96 17.40 -16.52
CA PHE A 92 6.87 17.59 -17.66
C PHE A 92 8.33 17.72 -17.23
N LEU A 93 8.61 18.42 -16.13
CA LEU A 93 9.97 18.69 -15.67
C LEU A 93 10.60 17.50 -14.95
N LEU A 94 9.81 16.59 -14.38
CA LEU A 94 10.29 15.46 -13.58
C LEU A 94 10.40 14.16 -14.37
N VAL A 95 9.68 14.00 -15.49
CA VAL A 95 9.79 12.82 -16.35
C VAL A 95 11.19 12.75 -16.99
N ALA A 96 11.76 11.55 -17.05
CA ALA A 96 13.11 11.31 -17.54
C ALA A 96 13.25 11.56 -19.04
N GLU A 97 12.30 11.06 -19.82
CA GLU A 97 12.29 11.22 -21.28
C GLU A 97 11.35 12.37 -21.69
N PRO A 98 11.76 13.25 -22.62
CA PRO A 98 10.88 14.32 -23.07
C PRO A 98 9.71 13.73 -23.86
N VAL A 99 8.49 14.00 -23.41
CA VAL A 99 7.25 13.58 -24.07
C VAL A 99 6.52 14.83 -24.59
N SER A 100 5.93 14.75 -25.78
CA SER A 100 5.16 15.86 -26.35
C SER A 100 3.80 16.04 -25.66
N GLU A 101 3.12 14.94 -25.35
CA GLU A 101 1.82 14.91 -24.67
C GLU A 101 1.78 13.73 -23.71
N PHE A 102 1.18 13.92 -22.54
CA PHE A 102 1.00 12.86 -21.57
C PHE A 102 -0.40 12.24 -21.69
N ASP A 103 -0.46 10.92 -21.54
CA ASP A 103 -1.68 10.22 -21.19
C ASP A 103 -1.89 10.39 -19.69
N ASP A 104 -3.01 11.01 -19.32
CA ASP A 104 -3.39 11.34 -17.95
C ASP A 104 -3.42 10.10 -17.02
N TYR A 105 -3.56 8.89 -17.57
CA TYR A 105 -3.62 7.64 -16.80
C TYR A 105 -2.33 6.83 -16.82
N ALA A 106 -1.37 7.20 -17.66
CA ALA A 106 -0.10 6.49 -17.81
C ALA A 106 0.89 6.83 -16.69
N GLU A 107 1.84 5.92 -16.50
CA GLU A 107 2.93 6.05 -15.56
C GLU A 107 4.25 6.19 -16.33
N TYR A 108 5.08 7.13 -15.90
CA TYR A 108 6.28 7.53 -16.60
C TYR A 108 7.52 7.35 -15.73
N PRO A 109 8.67 6.97 -16.30
CA PRO A 109 9.92 6.97 -15.58
C PRO A 109 10.29 8.41 -15.18
N MET A 110 10.62 8.61 -13.92
CA MET A 110 11.04 9.89 -13.38
C MET A 110 12.57 10.00 -13.39
N LYS A 111 13.08 11.23 -13.48
CA LYS A 111 14.52 11.51 -13.44
C LYS A 111 15.17 10.87 -12.21
N SER A 112 16.34 10.29 -12.40
CA SER A 112 17.10 9.70 -11.30
C SER A 112 17.70 10.76 -10.40
N ASN A 113 17.62 10.54 -9.09
CA ASN A 113 18.33 11.35 -8.12
C ASN A 113 19.83 10.96 -8.09
N PRO A 114 20.77 11.88 -8.36
CA PRO A 114 22.21 11.56 -8.37
C PRO A 114 22.74 11.12 -7.00
N ASN A 115 22.09 11.54 -5.91
CA ASN A 115 22.47 11.15 -4.55
C ASN A 115 22.02 9.72 -4.20
N ILE A 116 21.03 9.19 -4.91
CA ILE A 116 20.44 7.86 -4.68
C ILE A 116 20.26 7.17 -6.05
N PRO A 117 21.38 6.72 -6.68
CA PRO A 117 21.35 6.23 -8.05
C PRO A 117 20.75 4.82 -8.20
N SER A 118 20.56 4.09 -7.11
CA SER A 118 20.09 2.70 -7.13
C SER A 118 18.57 2.55 -7.22
N SER A 119 17.80 3.64 -7.12
CA SER A 119 16.33 3.58 -7.12
C SER A 119 15.78 4.06 -8.45
N THR A 120 14.81 3.31 -8.98
CA THR A 120 14.04 3.70 -10.16
C THR A 120 12.74 4.32 -9.69
N TYR A 121 12.49 5.55 -10.10
CA TYR A 121 11.32 6.31 -9.70
C TYR A 121 10.32 6.33 -10.85
N HIS A 122 9.03 6.26 -10.52
CA HIS A 122 7.97 6.46 -11.49
C HIS A 122 7.02 7.54 -10.99
N ILE A 123 6.38 8.23 -11.95
CA ILE A 123 5.48 9.33 -11.69
C ILE A 123 4.24 9.26 -12.59
N ARG A 124 3.10 9.62 -12.04
CA ARG A 124 1.81 9.75 -12.75
C ARG A 124 0.94 10.79 -12.06
N TYR A 125 -0.19 11.15 -12.66
CA TYR A 125 -1.22 11.86 -11.90
C TYR A 125 -1.72 11.01 -10.73
N ALA A 126 -1.88 11.65 -9.57
CA ALA A 126 -2.47 11.00 -8.42
C ALA A 126 -3.96 10.74 -8.66
N ARG A 127 -4.46 9.65 -8.10
CA ARG A 127 -5.88 9.27 -8.06
C ARG A 127 -6.44 9.64 -6.70
N TYR A 128 -7.75 9.85 -6.59
CA TYR A 128 -8.38 10.07 -5.28
C TYR A 128 -8.24 8.89 -4.30
N GLN A 129 -7.87 7.71 -4.81
CA GLN A 129 -7.57 6.53 -4.01
C GLN A 129 -6.14 6.46 -3.48
N ASP A 130 -5.23 7.29 -4.00
CA ASP A 130 -3.84 7.37 -3.58
C ASP A 130 -3.78 8.06 -2.22
N LYS A 131 -4.25 7.36 -1.18
CA LYS A 131 -4.35 7.87 0.18
C LYS A 131 -3.71 6.91 1.14
N LYS A 132 -3.22 7.44 2.26
CA LYS A 132 -2.63 6.66 3.34
C LYS A 132 -3.52 5.47 3.70
N VAL A 133 -2.95 4.29 3.62
CA VAL A 133 -3.68 3.05 3.83
C VAL A 133 -4.09 2.94 5.31
N LYS A 134 -5.32 2.45 5.55
CA LYS A 134 -5.84 2.27 6.92
C LYS A 134 -4.92 1.35 7.71
N SER A 135 -4.62 1.76 8.93
CA SER A 135 -3.71 1.01 9.83
C SER A 135 -2.28 0.88 9.31
N ALA A 136 -1.81 1.81 8.47
CA ALA A 136 -0.41 1.86 8.01
C ALA A 136 0.62 1.78 9.14
N HIS A 137 0.30 2.32 10.32
CA HIS A 137 1.15 2.22 11.51
C HIS A 137 1.48 0.78 11.94
N LEU A 138 0.66 -0.21 11.58
CA LEU A 138 0.89 -1.61 11.95
C LEU A 138 1.97 -2.30 11.12
N TYR A 139 2.29 -1.78 9.92
CA TYR A 139 3.19 -2.46 8.97
C TYR A 139 4.21 -1.54 8.30
N SER A 140 4.05 -0.22 8.37
CA SER A 140 5.07 0.73 7.91
C SER A 140 6.34 0.56 8.74
N ARG A 141 7.46 0.40 8.04
CA ARG A 141 8.81 0.23 8.58
C ARG A 141 9.15 1.37 9.54
N TYR A 142 8.72 2.59 9.23
CA TYR A 142 8.94 3.75 10.10
C TYR A 142 8.32 3.53 11.49
N TYR A 143 7.02 3.20 11.56
CA TYR A 143 6.32 2.99 12.83
C TYR A 143 6.80 1.73 13.56
N LEU A 144 7.25 0.70 12.83
CA LEU A 144 7.84 -0.49 13.44
C LEU A 144 9.16 -0.18 14.16
N PHE A 145 9.98 0.73 13.62
CA PHE A 145 11.25 1.13 14.26
C PHE A 145 11.10 2.24 15.31
N HIS A 146 10.20 3.20 15.09
CA HIS A 146 10.07 4.39 15.95
C HIS A 146 8.91 4.29 16.96
N GLY A 147 8.01 3.32 16.78
CA GLY A 147 6.79 3.15 17.56
C GLY A 147 5.66 4.06 17.08
N ASP A 148 4.42 3.72 17.45
CA ASP A 148 3.27 4.59 17.24
C ASP A 148 3.21 5.66 18.36
N PRO A 149 3.31 6.96 18.06
CA PRO A 149 3.18 8.02 19.06
C PRO A 149 1.85 7.93 19.82
N HIS A 150 0.78 7.45 19.19
CA HIS A 150 -0.54 7.31 19.82
C HIS A 150 -0.65 6.12 20.79
N GLU A 151 0.25 5.13 20.72
CA GLU A 151 0.27 4.04 21.71
C GLU A 151 0.67 4.54 23.11
N LYS A 152 1.55 5.55 23.17
CA LYS A 152 2.01 6.13 24.44
C LYS A 152 0.85 6.76 25.22
N ASP A 153 -0.07 7.45 24.54
CA ASP A 153 -1.23 8.08 25.18
C ASP A 153 -2.29 7.09 25.68
N ARG A 154 -2.46 5.95 25.01
CA ARG A 154 -3.37 4.90 25.49
C ARG A 154 -2.89 4.27 26.79
N SER A 155 -1.58 4.14 26.95
CA SER A 155 -0.99 3.60 28.19
C SER A 155 -1.19 4.55 29.39
N SER A 156 -1.06 5.86 29.17
CA SER A 156 -1.20 6.86 30.23
C SER A 156 -2.66 7.03 30.66
N HIS A 157 -3.61 6.93 29.72
CA HIS A 157 -5.04 7.01 30.03
C HIS A 157 -5.57 5.76 30.76
N LEU A 158 -4.97 4.58 30.51
CA LEU A 158 -5.28 3.37 31.27
C LEU A 158 -4.68 3.36 32.68
N GLN A 159 -3.62 4.14 32.95
CA GLN A 159 -3.05 4.28 34.29
C GLN A 159 -3.71 5.38 35.13
N ARG A 160 -4.38 6.37 34.52
CA ARG A 160 -5.06 7.46 35.25
C ARG A 160 -6.45 7.11 35.80
N LYS A 161 -7.01 5.94 35.46
CA LYS A 161 -8.27 5.43 36.04
C LYS A 161 -8.01 4.51 37.23
N SER A 162 -7.31 5.00 38.24
CA SER A 162 -7.26 4.42 39.59
C SER A 162 -6.84 5.51 40.58
N PRO A 163 -7.79 6.36 41.02
CA PRO A 163 -7.93 6.55 42.45
C PRO A 163 -9.38 6.83 42.83
N ASP A 164 -10.14 5.77 43.14
CA ASP A 164 -11.06 5.73 44.29
C ASP A 164 -11.83 4.41 44.26
N SER A 165 -11.29 3.43 44.97
CA SER A 165 -12.09 2.41 45.61
C SER A 165 -11.29 1.94 46.82
N GLU A 166 -11.26 2.79 47.84
CA GLU A 166 -11.14 2.24 49.19
C GLU A 166 -12.26 1.22 49.39
N ASP A 167 -11.87 0.11 49.98
CA ASP A 167 -12.70 -0.92 50.60
C ASP A 167 -13.55 -1.81 49.68
N THR A 168 -12.94 -2.87 49.16
CA THR A 168 -13.54 -4.22 49.27
C THR A 168 -12.46 -5.29 49.14
N LYS A 169 -12.17 -5.95 50.25
CA LYS A 169 -11.35 -7.15 50.32
C LYS A 169 -11.83 -8.23 49.33
N GLY A 170 -10.97 -8.57 48.37
CA GLY A 170 -10.64 -9.98 48.11
C GLY A 170 -11.59 -10.84 47.27
N LYS A 171 -11.98 -10.42 46.05
CA LYS A 171 -12.37 -11.40 45.02
C LYS A 171 -11.74 -11.08 43.65
N PRO A 172 -10.88 -11.95 43.09
CA PRO A 172 -10.38 -11.76 41.73
C PRO A 172 -11.54 -11.90 40.75
N ASN A 173 -11.68 -10.92 39.86
CA ASN A 173 -12.74 -10.87 38.85
C ASN A 173 -12.58 -12.10 37.90
N PRO A 174 -13.51 -13.08 37.89
CA PRO A 174 -13.33 -14.39 37.25
C PRO A 174 -13.21 -14.33 35.72
N LEU A 175 -13.54 -13.18 35.13
CA LEU A 175 -13.38 -12.94 33.70
C LEU A 175 -11.91 -12.73 33.31
N ARG A 176 -11.07 -12.18 34.21
CA ARG A 176 -9.68 -11.83 33.88
C ARG A 176 -8.75 -13.04 33.82
N SER A 177 -9.04 -14.11 34.57
CA SER A 177 -8.25 -15.36 34.53
C SER A 177 -8.49 -16.18 33.26
N ARG A 178 -9.63 -15.97 32.57
CA ARG A 178 -9.98 -16.71 31.34
C ARG A 178 -9.44 -16.08 30.05
N ILE A 179 -9.20 -14.77 30.05
CA ILE A 179 -8.88 -14.01 28.82
C ILE A 179 -7.38 -14.00 28.51
N GLY A 180 -6.54 -14.40 29.47
CA GLY A 180 -5.09 -14.37 29.31
C GLY A 180 -4.52 -12.95 29.29
N PRO A 181 -3.18 -12.82 29.18
CA PRO A 181 -2.53 -11.52 29.08
C PRO A 181 -3.01 -10.76 27.82
N LYS A 182 -3.15 -9.44 27.94
CA LYS A 182 -3.51 -8.59 26.79
C LYS A 182 -2.39 -8.66 25.75
N ALA A 183 -2.72 -8.52 24.46
CA ALA A 183 -1.72 -8.54 23.39
C ALA A 183 -0.59 -7.49 23.59
N SER A 184 -0.90 -6.37 24.23
CA SER A 184 0.07 -5.32 24.59
C SER A 184 1.07 -5.73 25.67
N GLN A 185 0.79 -6.79 26.44
CA GLN A 185 1.66 -7.33 27.48
C GLN A 185 2.58 -8.45 26.95
N LEU A 186 2.43 -8.82 25.68
CA LEU A 186 3.23 -9.86 25.04
C LEU A 186 4.35 -9.24 24.22
N SER A 187 5.53 -9.82 24.31
CA SER A 187 6.66 -9.54 23.42
C SER A 187 6.30 -9.88 21.95
N LEU A 188 7.06 -9.33 20.99
CA LEU A 188 6.86 -9.60 19.56
C LEU A 188 6.87 -11.11 19.27
N LEU A 189 7.82 -11.84 19.85
CA LEU A 189 7.92 -13.30 19.75
C LEU A 189 6.68 -14.01 20.31
N GLU A 190 6.15 -13.55 21.44
CA GLU A 190 4.94 -14.13 22.04
C GLU A 190 3.69 -13.86 21.19
N ARG A 191 3.54 -12.67 20.59
CA ARG A 191 2.40 -12.37 19.70
C ARG A 191 2.41 -13.23 18.45
N ILE A 192 3.57 -13.41 17.83
CA ILE A 192 3.74 -14.27 16.66
C ILE A 192 3.37 -15.72 17.03
N SER A 193 3.82 -16.20 18.20
CA SER A 193 3.51 -17.56 18.66
C SER A 193 2.06 -17.75 19.12
N ALA A 194 1.36 -16.69 19.54
CA ALA A 194 -0.05 -16.72 19.94
C ALA A 194 -1.03 -16.60 18.76
N SER A 195 -0.53 -16.40 17.53
CA SER A 195 -1.34 -16.31 16.32
C SER A 195 -2.35 -17.47 16.19
N PRO A 196 -3.59 -17.21 15.72
CA PRO A 196 -4.59 -18.25 15.47
C PRO A 196 -4.07 -19.39 14.57
N ALA A 197 -3.15 -19.10 13.64
CA ALA A 197 -2.52 -20.09 12.78
C ALA A 197 -1.59 -21.05 13.57
N SER A 198 -0.82 -20.51 14.51
CA SER A 198 0.04 -21.29 15.43
C SER A 198 -0.78 -22.19 16.35
N GLN A 199 -1.86 -21.64 16.93
CA GLN A 199 -2.75 -22.41 17.81
C GLN A 199 -3.47 -23.56 17.08
N ARG A 200 -3.89 -23.35 15.82
CA ARG A 200 -4.46 -24.40 14.95
C ARG A 200 -3.44 -25.51 14.68
N LYS A 201 -2.17 -25.18 14.39
CA LYS A 201 -1.08 -26.15 14.17
C LYS A 201 -0.80 -26.99 15.43
N ARG A 202 -0.75 -26.35 16.61
CA ARG A 202 -0.59 -27.06 17.90
C ARG A 202 -1.75 -28.01 18.21
N ARG A 203 -3.00 -27.60 17.95
CA ARG A 203 -4.19 -28.45 18.15
C ARG A 203 -4.20 -29.66 17.21
N ARG A 204 -3.82 -29.48 15.94
CA ARG A 204 -3.70 -30.57 14.97
C ARG A 204 -2.66 -31.60 15.42
N ASN A 205 -1.48 -31.14 15.85
CA ASN A 205 -0.41 -32.04 16.30
C ASN A 205 -0.77 -32.82 17.57
N ARG A 206 -1.46 -32.19 18.53
CA ARG A 206 -1.97 -32.88 19.74
C ARG A 206 -2.99 -33.98 19.42
N ARG A 207 -3.87 -33.76 18.43
CA ARG A 207 -4.86 -34.76 18.00
C ARG A 207 -4.22 -35.94 17.29
N LEU A 208 -3.16 -35.69 16.51
CA LEU A 208 -2.40 -36.74 15.84
C LEU A 208 -1.62 -37.61 16.84
N LYS A 209 -1.00 -37.00 17.86
CA LYS A 209 -0.29 -37.72 18.91
C LYS A 209 -1.20 -38.61 19.78
N LYS A 210 -2.44 -38.16 20.04
CA LYS A 210 -3.44 -38.99 20.75
C LYS A 210 -3.97 -40.17 19.93
N LYS A 211 -3.87 -40.14 18.61
CA LYS A 211 -4.28 -41.24 17.72
C LYS A 211 -3.20 -42.30 17.51
N SER A 212 -1.94 -42.00 17.86
CA SER A 212 -0.82 -42.95 17.80
C SER A 212 -0.57 -43.69 19.11
N GLU A 213 -1.29 -43.33 20.18
CA GLU A 213 -1.17 -43.92 21.53
C GLU A 213 -2.40 -44.79 21.90
N THR A 214 -3.29 -45.05 20.93
CA THR A 214 -4.45 -45.97 21.01
C THR A 214 -4.37 -46.98 19.88
#